data_AF-A0A6P2D2P8-F1
#
_entry.id   AF-A0A6P2D2P8-F1
#
_cell.length_a   1.000
_cell.length_b   1.000
_cell.length_c   1.000
_cell.angle_alpha   90.00
_cell.angle_beta   90.00
_cell.angle_gamma   90.00
#
_symmetry.space_group_name_H-M   'P 1'
#
loop_
_entity.id
_entity.type
_entity.pdbx_description
1 polymer ?
#
loop_
_entity_poly.entity_id
_entity_poly.type
_entity_poly.pdbx_seq_one_letter_code
_entity_poly.pdbx_strand_id
1 'polypeptide(L)'
;MPQMSESAAEKLTSQQATALVRVLDLQARWENHRDDPAKSAASAAELQVRQKSFEAFRAALREFTAEYRNAQLPEPTQNVPDRLAIWCRTLRAVLRRAESGNPSALLLKVYRLADRIAIRVGKEQVTRMPVADLSDGIRELDAVISWCEAPVTLPARKDEAA
;
A
#
# COMPACT_ATOMS: atom_id res chain seq x y z
N MET A 1 -9.04 2.80 15.32
CA MET A 1 -10.10 2.32 14.40
C MET A 1 -9.92 0.83 14.21
N PRO A 2 -10.99 0.02 14.20
CA PRO A 2 -10.87 -1.41 13.91
C PRO A 2 -10.32 -1.60 12.49
N GLN A 3 -9.28 -2.42 12.36
CA GLN A 3 -8.63 -2.73 11.09
C GLN A 3 -9.51 -3.66 10.27
N MET A 4 -9.57 -3.42 8.96
CA MET A 4 -10.26 -4.32 8.03
C MET A 4 -9.49 -5.63 7.90
N SER A 5 -10.17 -6.76 8.07
CA SER A 5 -9.64 -8.09 7.76
C SER A 5 -9.82 -8.44 6.28
N GLU A 6 -9.05 -9.41 5.77
CA GLU A 6 -9.22 -9.95 4.42
C GLU A 6 -10.67 -10.45 4.19
N SER A 7 -11.23 -11.20 5.16
CA SER A 7 -12.61 -11.67 5.11
C SER A 7 -13.67 -10.56 5.06
N ALA A 8 -13.36 -9.38 5.62
CA ALA A 8 -14.24 -8.22 5.56
C ALA A 8 -14.13 -7.55 4.18
N ALA A 9 -12.91 -7.47 3.62
CA ALA A 9 -12.67 -6.98 2.27
C ALA A 9 -13.37 -7.83 1.19
N GLU A 10 -13.38 -9.15 1.34
CA GLU A 10 -14.06 -10.06 0.41
C GLU A 10 -15.59 -9.85 0.36
N LYS A 11 -16.18 -9.34 1.45
CA LYS A 11 -17.63 -9.10 1.57
C LYS A 11 -18.07 -7.75 1.01
N LEU A 12 -17.14 -6.91 0.56
CA LEU A 12 -17.47 -5.62 -0.03
C LEU A 12 -18.29 -5.81 -1.31
N THR A 13 -19.28 -4.94 -1.50
CA THR A 13 -19.90 -4.79 -2.81
C THR A 13 -18.89 -4.18 -3.78
N SER A 14 -19.07 -4.39 -5.09
CA SER A 14 -18.14 -3.86 -6.08
C SER A 14 -18.04 -2.34 -6.05
N GLN A 15 -19.17 -1.67 -5.82
CA GLN A 15 -19.26 -0.21 -5.67
C GLN A 15 -18.48 0.27 -4.45
N GLN A 16 -18.67 -0.39 -3.29
CA GLN A 16 -17.96 -0.06 -2.06
C GLN A 16 -16.45 -0.28 -2.21
N ALA A 17 -16.05 -1.39 -2.85
CA ALA A 17 -14.65 -1.68 -3.12
C ALA A 17 -14.01 -0.64 -4.05
N THR A 18 -14.69 -0.26 -5.13
CA THR A 18 -14.24 0.80 -6.07
C THR A 18 -14.04 2.13 -5.34
N ALA A 19 -15.01 2.54 -4.52
CA ALA A 19 -14.90 3.76 -3.73
C ALA A 19 -13.75 3.67 -2.71
N LEU A 20 -13.56 2.51 -2.08
CA LEU A 20 -12.46 2.27 -1.14
C LEU A 20 -11.08 2.31 -1.82
N VAL A 21 -10.93 1.74 -3.02
CA VAL A 21 -9.68 1.84 -3.81
C VAL A 21 -9.31 3.29 -4.05
N ARG A 22 -10.29 4.13 -4.43
CA ARG A 22 -10.06 5.57 -4.62
C ARG A 22 -9.58 6.25 -3.35
N VAL A 23 -10.19 5.95 -2.20
CA VAL A 23 -9.78 6.52 -0.90
C VAL A 23 -8.34 6.10 -0.56
N LEU A 24 -8.02 4.81 -0.69
CA LEU A 24 -6.71 4.25 -0.37
C LEU A 24 -5.60 4.82 -1.27
N ASP A 25 -5.86 4.95 -2.57
CA ASP A 25 -4.89 5.49 -3.51
C ASP A 25 -4.63 7.00 -3.27
N LEU A 26 -5.68 7.78 -3.02
CA LEU A 26 -5.54 9.21 -2.67
C LEU A 26 -4.80 9.42 -1.35
N GLN A 27 -5.08 8.58 -0.36
CA GLN A 27 -4.34 8.60 0.90
C GLN A 27 -2.86 8.29 0.67
N ALA A 28 -2.57 7.20 -0.06
CA ALA A 28 -1.21 6.80 -0.37
C ALA A 28 -0.47 7.88 -1.15
N ARG A 29 -1.13 8.57 -2.08
CA ARG A 29 -0.57 9.72 -2.81
C ARG A 29 -0.13 10.84 -1.86
N TRP A 30 -0.99 11.23 -0.92
CA TRP A 30 -0.64 12.24 0.08
C TRP A 30 0.53 11.78 0.98
N GLU A 31 0.50 10.54 1.45
CA GLU A 31 1.56 9.98 2.29
C GLU A 31 2.89 9.87 1.56
N ASN A 32 2.88 9.48 0.28
CA ASN A 32 4.09 9.40 -0.55
C ASN A 32 4.71 10.79 -0.73
N HIS A 33 3.92 11.85 -0.92
CA HIS A 33 4.43 13.22 -0.95
C HIS A 33 4.97 13.68 0.41
N ARG A 34 4.32 13.28 1.52
CA ARG A 34 4.76 13.63 2.87
C ARG A 34 6.08 12.97 3.25
N ASP A 35 6.23 11.70 2.87
CA ASP A 35 7.31 10.84 3.35
C ASP A 35 8.48 10.73 2.33
N ASP A 36 8.41 11.47 1.22
CA ASP A 36 9.51 11.63 0.24
C ASP A 36 10.57 12.59 0.81
N PRO A 37 11.76 12.08 1.19
CA PRO A 37 12.81 12.91 1.79
C PRO A 37 13.36 13.98 0.84
N ALA A 38 13.25 13.77 -0.48
CA ALA A 38 13.73 14.72 -1.48
C ALA A 38 12.77 15.90 -1.67
N LYS A 39 11.50 15.76 -1.25
CA LYS A 39 10.42 16.72 -1.48
C LYS A 39 9.79 17.26 -0.19
N SER A 40 10.33 16.90 0.97
CA SER A 40 9.78 17.34 2.24
C SER A 40 10.07 18.84 2.45
N ALA A 41 9.15 19.68 1.96
CA ALA A 41 9.10 21.13 2.11
C ALA A 41 10.27 21.93 1.49
N ALA A 42 10.86 21.45 0.38
CA ALA A 42 11.93 22.17 -0.30
C ALA A 42 11.42 23.39 -1.09
N SER A 43 10.12 23.44 -1.43
CA SER A 43 9.51 24.60 -2.10
C SER A 43 8.02 24.82 -1.79
N ALA A 44 7.53 26.05 -2.04
CA ALA A 44 6.12 26.39 -1.96
C ALA A 44 5.25 25.56 -2.92
N ALA A 45 5.78 25.21 -4.10
CA ALA A 45 5.08 24.37 -5.07
C ALA A 45 4.83 22.95 -4.53
N GLU A 46 5.81 22.35 -3.85
CA GLU A 46 5.66 21.03 -3.22
C GLU A 46 4.66 21.06 -2.06
N LEU A 47 4.67 22.11 -1.25
CA LEU A 47 3.66 22.31 -0.20
C LEU A 47 2.25 22.38 -0.79
N GLN A 48 2.08 23.09 -1.91
CA GLN A 48 0.79 23.18 -2.61
C GLN A 48 0.34 21.82 -3.15
N VAL A 49 1.25 21.02 -3.74
CA VAL A 49 0.94 19.66 -4.22
C VAL A 49 0.52 18.75 -3.07
N ARG A 50 1.21 18.83 -1.93
CA ARG A 50 0.88 18.05 -0.73
C ARG A 50 -0.48 18.47 -0.16
N GLN A 51 -0.76 19.77 -0.07
CA GLN A 51 -2.05 20.28 0.40
C GLN A 51 -3.20 19.82 -0.50
N LYS A 52 -3.04 19.96 -1.82
CA LYS A 52 -4.05 19.50 -2.80
C LYS A 52 -4.33 18.00 -2.69
N SER A 53 -3.28 17.19 -2.50
CA SER A 53 -3.43 15.74 -2.33
C SER A 53 -4.16 15.40 -1.04
N PHE A 54 -3.88 16.13 0.05
CA PHE A 54 -4.58 15.97 1.33
C PHE A 54 -6.06 16.33 1.22
N GLU A 55 -6.40 17.43 0.56
CA GLU A 55 -7.79 17.85 0.35
C GLU A 55 -8.57 16.84 -0.48
N ALA A 56 -7.97 16.32 -1.55
CA ALA A 56 -8.58 15.28 -2.39
C ALA A 56 -8.86 14.01 -1.58
N PHE A 57 -7.89 13.55 -0.77
CA PHE A 57 -8.09 12.43 0.14
C PHE A 57 -9.22 12.71 1.15
N ARG A 58 -9.24 13.88 1.79
CA ARG A 58 -10.28 14.23 2.78
C ARG A 58 -11.67 14.35 2.17
N ALA A 59 -11.79 14.81 0.93
CA ALA A 59 -13.06 14.85 0.21
C ALA A 59 -13.56 13.42 -0.05
N ALA A 60 -12.73 12.57 -0.65
CA ALA A 60 -13.07 11.18 -0.93
C ALA A 60 -13.41 10.37 0.33
N LEU A 61 -12.68 10.57 1.43
CA LEU A 61 -12.97 9.91 2.69
C LEU A 61 -14.31 10.35 3.29
N ARG A 62 -14.66 11.64 3.18
CA ARG A 62 -15.97 12.15 3.64
C ARG A 62 -17.11 11.57 2.82
N GLU A 63 -16.96 11.53 1.49
CA GLU A 63 -17.94 10.90 0.59
C GLU A 63 -18.14 9.42 0.95
N PHE A 64 -17.04 8.68 1.06
CA PHE A 64 -17.06 7.26 1.38
C PHE A 64 -17.70 6.96 2.75
N THR A 65 -17.33 7.71 3.79
CA THR A 65 -17.88 7.51 5.14
C THR A 65 -19.33 7.96 5.29
N ALA A 66 -19.78 8.92 4.47
CA ALA A 66 -21.18 9.32 4.41
C ALA A 66 -22.06 8.22 3.77
N GLU A 67 -21.58 7.59 2.71
CA GLU A 67 -22.30 6.55 1.97
C GLU A 67 -22.23 5.19 2.70
N TYR A 68 -21.06 4.80 3.18
CA TYR A 68 -20.79 3.49 3.80
C TYR A 68 -20.54 3.63 5.29
N ARG A 69 -21.62 3.83 6.06
CA ARG A 69 -21.55 3.95 7.53
C ARG A 69 -20.89 2.71 8.15
N ASN A 70 -19.91 2.92 9.03
CA ASN A 70 -19.07 1.91 9.68
C ASN A 70 -18.03 1.22 8.78
N ALA A 71 -17.75 1.74 7.58
CA ALA A 71 -16.69 1.19 6.76
C ALA A 71 -15.32 1.27 7.46
N GLN A 72 -14.61 0.16 7.44
CA GLN A 72 -13.25 0.04 7.96
C GLN A 72 -12.25 0.41 6.85
N LEU A 73 -11.14 1.05 7.21
CA LEU A 73 -10.02 1.26 6.30
C LEU A 73 -8.90 0.27 6.65
N PRO A 74 -8.33 -0.44 5.67
CA PRO A 74 -7.13 -1.24 5.89
C PRO A 74 -5.91 -0.33 6.00
N GLU A 75 -5.39 -0.13 7.22
CA GLU A 75 -4.14 0.60 7.46
C GLU A 75 -3.02 -0.35 7.90
N PRO A 76 -1.79 -0.19 7.36
CA PRO A 76 -0.66 -0.97 7.83
C PRO A 76 -0.32 -0.54 9.26
N THR A 77 -0.33 -1.50 10.19
CA THR A 77 -0.08 -1.22 11.61
C THR A 77 1.39 -1.28 11.99
N GLN A 78 2.20 -2.06 11.26
CA GLN A 78 3.60 -2.34 11.59
C GLN A 78 4.42 -2.59 10.33
N ASN A 79 5.66 -2.11 10.34
CA ASN A 79 6.60 -2.31 9.25
C ASN A 79 7.41 -3.60 9.47
N VAL A 80 6.76 -4.77 9.44
CA VAL A 80 7.41 -6.10 9.50
C VAL A 80 6.83 -7.00 8.41
N PRO A 81 7.60 -7.98 7.86
CA PRO A 81 7.18 -8.79 6.71
C PRO A 81 5.78 -9.39 6.87
N ASP A 82 5.51 -10.09 7.97
CA ASP A 82 4.22 -10.76 8.20
C ASP A 82 3.03 -9.78 8.17
N ARG A 83 3.22 -8.60 8.75
CA ARG A 83 2.17 -7.57 8.82
C ARG A 83 1.97 -6.89 7.48
N LEU A 84 3.05 -6.69 6.71
CA LEU A 84 2.97 -6.23 5.34
C LEU A 84 2.24 -7.25 4.46
N ALA A 85 2.54 -8.55 4.59
CA ALA A 85 1.85 -9.61 3.86
C ALA A 85 0.35 -9.63 4.17
N ILE A 86 -0.04 -9.58 5.45
CA ILE A 86 -1.45 -9.53 5.86
C ILE A 86 -2.15 -8.31 5.25
N TRP A 87 -1.53 -7.12 5.32
CA TRP A 87 -2.10 -5.93 4.72
C TRP A 87 -2.23 -6.04 3.20
N CYS A 88 -1.21 -6.56 2.51
CA CYS A 88 -1.26 -6.79 1.06
C CYS A 88 -2.36 -7.77 0.66
N ARG A 89 -2.61 -8.83 1.45
CA ARG A 89 -3.73 -9.75 1.20
C ARG A 89 -5.09 -9.06 1.34
N THR A 90 -5.26 -8.22 2.35
CA THR A 90 -6.48 -7.39 2.48
C THR A 90 -6.64 -6.44 1.29
N LEU A 91 -5.58 -5.73 0.88
CA LEU A 91 -5.62 -4.85 -0.29
C LEU A 91 -5.97 -5.62 -1.57
N ARG A 92 -5.40 -6.80 -1.76
CA ARG A 92 -5.68 -7.68 -2.90
C ARG A 92 -7.15 -8.09 -2.94
N ALA A 93 -7.73 -8.42 -1.79
CA ALA A 93 -9.16 -8.70 -1.68
C ALA A 93 -10.01 -7.48 -2.06
N VAL A 94 -9.64 -6.28 -1.64
CA VAL A 94 -10.32 -5.03 -2.07
C VAL A 94 -10.20 -4.82 -3.58
N LEU A 95 -8.99 -4.92 -4.16
CA LEU A 95 -8.78 -4.73 -5.61
C LEU A 95 -9.57 -5.74 -6.46
N ARG A 96 -9.68 -7.00 -6.02
CA ARG A 96 -10.46 -8.03 -6.71
C ARG A 96 -11.97 -7.75 -6.72
N ARG A 97 -12.47 -7.00 -5.74
CA ARG A 97 -13.89 -6.62 -5.67
C ARG A 97 -14.18 -5.34 -6.45
N ALA A 98 -13.19 -4.47 -6.64
CA ALA A 98 -13.36 -3.22 -7.37
C ALA A 98 -13.60 -3.46 -8.87
N GLU A 99 -14.46 -2.65 -9.47
CA GLU A 99 -14.73 -2.68 -10.92
C GLU A 99 -13.79 -1.72 -11.68
N SER A 100 -13.30 -0.69 -11.01
CA SER A 100 -12.43 0.31 -11.61
C SER A 100 -11.53 0.98 -10.56
N GLY A 101 -10.52 1.69 -11.04
CA GLY A 101 -9.57 2.41 -10.21
C GLY A 101 -8.14 2.25 -10.72
N ASN A 102 -7.25 3.07 -10.19
CA ASN A 102 -5.82 2.99 -10.44
C ASN A 102 -5.11 2.91 -9.09
N PRO A 103 -4.44 1.79 -8.76
CA PRO A 103 -3.79 1.60 -7.46
C PRO A 103 -2.31 2.00 -7.46
N SER A 104 -1.86 2.85 -8.39
CA SER A 104 -0.44 3.17 -8.56
C SER A 104 0.19 3.85 -7.34
N ALA A 105 -0.49 4.82 -6.72
CA ALA A 105 0.03 5.48 -5.53
C ALA A 105 -0.04 4.54 -4.31
N LEU A 106 -1.08 3.70 -4.23
CA LEU A 106 -1.19 2.64 -3.25
C LEU A 106 -0.01 1.66 -3.34
N LEU A 107 0.33 1.18 -4.54
CA LEU A 107 1.48 0.29 -4.72
C LEU A 107 2.81 0.98 -4.42
N LEU A 108 2.97 2.26 -4.76
CA LEU A 108 4.15 3.01 -4.34
C LEU A 108 4.29 3.05 -2.81
N LYS A 109 3.19 3.16 -2.06
CA LYS A 109 3.20 3.04 -0.59
C LYS A 109 3.62 1.62 -0.18
N VAL A 110 3.09 0.57 -0.81
CA VAL A 110 3.47 -0.82 -0.53
C VAL A 110 4.96 -1.05 -0.74
N TYR A 111 5.54 -0.66 -1.89
CA TYR A 111 6.97 -0.83 -2.15
C TYR A 111 7.82 -0.03 -1.18
N ARG A 112 7.43 1.19 -0.84
CA ARG A 112 8.16 1.99 0.15
C ARG A 112 8.24 1.30 1.52
N LEU A 113 7.17 0.62 1.94
CA LEU A 113 7.20 -0.18 3.16
C LEU A 113 8.06 -1.43 3.00
N ALA A 114 7.97 -2.11 1.85
CA ALA A 114 8.82 -3.25 1.53
C ALA A 114 10.31 -2.88 1.51
N ASP A 115 10.70 -1.77 0.90
CA ASP A 115 12.08 -1.26 0.84
C ASP A 115 12.63 -0.98 2.23
N ARG A 116 11.83 -0.35 3.10
CA ARG A 116 12.23 -0.10 4.50
C ARG A 116 12.48 -1.40 5.25
N ILE A 117 11.66 -2.42 5.01
CA ILE A 117 11.87 -3.75 5.59
C ILE A 117 13.14 -4.37 5.00
N ALA A 118 13.29 -4.35 3.67
CA ALA A 118 14.43 -4.90 2.92
C ALA A 118 15.76 -4.36 3.45
N ILE A 119 15.88 -3.03 3.55
CA ILE A 119 17.06 -2.35 4.13
C ILE A 119 17.33 -2.83 5.55
N ARG A 120 16.30 -2.91 6.40
CA ARG A 120 16.46 -3.28 7.81
C ARG A 120 16.87 -4.73 8.00
N VAL A 121 16.37 -5.66 7.18
CA VAL A 121 16.64 -7.10 7.31
C VAL A 121 17.74 -7.61 6.37
N GLY A 122 18.33 -6.74 5.55
CA GLY A 122 19.36 -7.10 4.58
C GLY A 122 18.86 -7.98 3.43
N LYS A 123 17.57 -7.89 3.08
CA LYS A 123 16.95 -8.66 1.99
C LYS A 123 16.95 -7.85 0.70
N GLU A 124 17.06 -8.52 -0.44
CA GLU A 124 16.91 -7.87 -1.75
C GLU A 124 15.51 -7.24 -1.90
N GLN A 125 15.43 -6.11 -2.60
CA GLN A 125 14.18 -5.40 -2.83
C GLN A 125 13.26 -6.17 -3.78
N VAL A 126 11.96 -5.93 -3.68
CA VAL A 126 10.95 -6.51 -4.59
C VAL A 126 11.18 -5.98 -6.01
N THR A 127 11.29 -6.86 -6.99
CA THR A 127 11.26 -6.49 -8.42
C THR A 127 9.91 -5.88 -8.76
N ARG A 128 9.90 -4.73 -9.45
CA ARG A 128 8.69 -3.93 -9.71
C ARG A 128 8.38 -3.91 -11.19
N MET A 129 7.12 -4.10 -11.55
CA MET A 129 6.63 -3.90 -12.91
C MET A 129 5.79 -2.62 -13.01
N PRO A 130 5.68 -2.00 -14.19
CA PRO A 130 4.72 -0.93 -14.44
C PRO A 130 3.29 -1.41 -14.17
N VAL A 131 2.46 -0.54 -13.58
CA VAL A 131 1.07 -0.85 -13.22
C VAL A 131 0.15 0.11 -13.97
N ALA A 132 -0.65 -0.42 -14.88
CA ALA A 132 -1.63 0.37 -15.64
C ALA A 132 -3.05 0.25 -15.06
N ASP A 133 -3.39 -0.91 -14.48
CA ASP A 133 -4.75 -1.22 -14.04
C ASP A 133 -4.82 -2.00 -12.71
N LEU A 134 -6.03 -2.38 -12.30
CA LEU A 134 -6.27 -3.18 -11.09
C LEU A 134 -5.67 -4.58 -11.18
N SER A 135 -5.62 -5.20 -12.36
CA SER A 135 -5.07 -6.54 -12.56
C SER A 135 -3.57 -6.56 -12.38
N ASP A 136 -2.86 -5.59 -12.94
CA ASP A 136 -1.45 -5.34 -12.67
C ASP A 136 -1.24 -5.08 -11.17
N GLY A 137 -2.13 -4.28 -10.57
CA GLY A 137 -2.17 -4.01 -9.14
C GLY A 137 -2.18 -5.28 -8.28
N ILE A 138 -3.05 -6.22 -8.61
CA ILE A 138 -3.19 -7.51 -7.93
C ILE A 138 -1.93 -8.36 -8.08
N ARG A 139 -1.35 -8.43 -9.29
CA ARG A 139 -0.12 -9.22 -9.53
C ARG A 139 1.06 -8.70 -8.74
N GLU A 140 1.23 -7.38 -8.66
CA GLU A 140 2.29 -6.78 -7.86
C GLU A 140 2.07 -7.00 -6.35
N LEU A 141 0.82 -6.99 -5.86
CA LEU A 141 0.54 -7.38 -4.47
C LEU A 141 0.92 -8.85 -4.21
N ASP A 142 0.64 -9.77 -5.14
CA ASP A 142 1.04 -11.17 -5.03
C ASP A 142 2.57 -11.33 -5.01
N ALA A 143 3.31 -10.51 -5.78
CA ALA A 143 4.77 -10.47 -5.74
C ALA A 143 5.30 -10.00 -4.37
N VAL A 144 4.70 -8.95 -3.79
CA VAL A 144 5.09 -8.46 -2.45
C VAL A 144 4.73 -9.46 -1.36
N ILE A 145 3.58 -10.14 -1.45
CA ILE A 145 3.18 -11.20 -0.51
C ILE A 145 4.21 -12.35 -0.55
N SER A 146 4.52 -12.84 -1.75
CA SER A 146 5.51 -13.91 -1.94
C SER A 146 6.88 -13.49 -1.43
N TRP A 147 7.27 -12.24 -1.66
CA TRP A 147 8.50 -11.68 -1.11
C TRP A 147 8.46 -11.60 0.42
N CYS A 148 7.34 -11.23 1.05
CA CYS A 148 7.25 -11.18 2.51
C CYS A 148 7.38 -12.58 3.14
N GLU A 149 6.83 -13.60 2.49
CA GLU A 149 6.83 -15.00 2.96
C GLU A 149 8.14 -15.74 2.69
N ALA A 150 8.92 -15.31 1.69
CA ALA A 150 10.20 -15.94 1.38
C ALA A 150 11.19 -15.78 2.55
N PRO A 151 11.92 -16.85 2.94
CA PRO A 151 12.88 -16.79 4.03
C PRO A 151 13.97 -15.75 3.76
N VAL A 152 14.54 -15.19 4.82
CA VAL A 152 15.72 -14.34 4.70
C VAL A 152 16.91 -15.26 4.43
N THR A 153 17.33 -15.33 3.16
CA THR A 153 18.57 -16.00 2.80
C THR A 153 19.72 -15.14 3.27
N LEU A 154 20.20 -15.37 4.49
CA LEU A 154 21.47 -14.79 4.92
C LEU A 154 22.58 -15.39 4.05
N PRO A 155 23.53 -14.58 3.55
CA PRO A 155 24.71 -15.14 2.91
C PRO A 155 25.38 -16.07 3.93
N ALA A 156 25.65 -17.31 3.52
CA ALA A 156 26.36 -18.27 4.34
C ALA A 156 27.61 -17.58 4.90
N ARG A 157 27.80 -17.60 6.22
CA ARG A 157 29.08 -17.24 6.81
C ARG A 157 30.10 -18.11 6.10
N LYS A 158 31.04 -17.47 5.39
CA LYS A 158 32.32 -18.08 5.04
C LYS A 158 33.05 -18.26 6.37
N ASP A 159 32.63 -19.24 7.17
CA ASP A 159 33.41 -19.69 8.31
C ASP A 159 34.62 -20.43 7.72
N GLU A 160 35.77 -19.79 7.92
CA GLU A 160 37.09 -20.38 8.14
C GLU A 160 37.36 -21.72 7.45
N ALA A 161 37.98 -21.66 6.27
CA ALA A 161 38.82 -22.75 5.78
C ALA A 161 40.28 -22.35 5.94
N ALA A 162 40.85 -22.89 7.04
CA ALA A 162 42.24 -23.33 7.27
C ALA A 162 43.41 -22.40 6.89
#